data_AF-A0A7C4V789-F1
#
_entry.id   AF-A0A7C4V789-F1
#
_cell.length_a   1.000
_cell.length_b   1.000
_cell.length_c   1.000
_cell.angle_alpha   90.00
_cell.angle_beta   90.00
_cell.angle_gamma   90.00
#
_symmetry.space_group_name_H-M   'P 1'
#
loop_
_entity.id
_entity.type
_entity.pdbx_description
1 polymer ?
#
loop_
_entity_poly.entity_id
_entity_poly.type
_entity_poly.pdbx_seq_one_letter_code
_entity_poly.pdbx_strand_id
1 'polypeptide(L)'
;MDPINPGRGGPGGQRKRQTFTVREEDGLKRRGFPVRVSVDIPQGALTDCRRVRLLNHEGIEIPVQAKPVVSWPDGSIRSLLLEFAAHLRPYQERKYTLEYGKDIWPREQVFIQAHQTKDGIRVQSDIFSLRFAAGSQNWMDSVWVVGRPFTPKELGVRGYLLLGGSQGDLRDAKLTVEAVRVAEQGPVQVTVAAEGRFSHHKWSIPVQFQARVYYTGYIYAAHTLAFESEEDAKSICACGFEVPLAVKSHGSVEFGVVGAEPIKISAGDCPIFEQKTSEAYAVCNKLGVKAASGRGILRWVELSAGGLKLGATIQGADRYAPMKVETASYGGTPVLRLSLYSSPVGSERTRRVLLHLAAE
;
A
#
# COMPACT_ATOMS: atom_id res chain seq x y z
N MET A 1 26.79 18.98 22.82
CA MET A 1 27.96 19.46 22.05
C MET A 1 27.49 19.62 20.63
N ASP A 2 27.37 20.87 20.19
CA ASP A 2 26.91 21.24 18.85
C ASP A 2 27.96 20.88 17.79
N PRO A 3 27.56 20.40 16.60
CA PRO A 3 28.42 20.43 15.44
C PRO A 3 28.36 21.83 14.79
N ILE A 4 29.51 22.50 14.83
CA ILE A 4 29.85 23.68 14.03
C ILE A 4 29.82 23.28 12.55
N ASN A 5 29.08 24.03 11.73
CA ASN A 5 29.09 23.90 10.27
C ASN A 5 29.87 25.07 9.66
N PRO A 6 30.95 24.85 8.88
CA PRO A 6 31.63 25.92 8.15
C PRO A 6 30.99 26.13 6.78
N GLY A 7 30.77 27.38 6.39
CA GLY A 7 30.49 27.75 5.00
C GLY A 7 29.49 28.89 4.82
N ARG A 8 29.96 30.13 4.95
CA ARG A 8 29.30 31.32 4.37
C ARG A 8 29.56 31.33 2.87
N GLY A 9 28.53 31.08 2.06
CA GLY A 9 28.50 31.36 0.63
C GLY A 9 27.82 32.71 0.35
N GLY A 10 28.41 33.54 -0.51
CA GLY A 10 27.99 34.90 -0.84
C GLY A 10 26.68 35.03 -1.65
N PRO A 11 26.31 36.26 -2.05
CA PRO A 11 24.96 36.60 -2.48
C PRO A 11 24.67 36.19 -3.93
N GLY A 12 23.94 35.09 -4.08
CA GLY A 12 23.15 34.71 -5.25
C GLY A 12 21.95 33.90 -4.75
N GLY A 13 20.86 33.80 -5.50
CA GLY A 13 19.64 33.03 -5.16
C GLY A 13 19.87 31.51 -5.09
N GLN A 14 20.91 31.08 -4.36
CA GLN A 14 21.65 29.85 -4.51
C GLN A 14 20.80 28.60 -4.33
N ARG A 15 20.80 27.77 -5.37
CA ARG A 15 20.56 26.34 -5.30
C ARG A 15 21.26 25.76 -4.07
N LYS A 16 20.49 25.12 -3.19
CA LYS A 16 20.97 24.34 -2.06
C LYS A 16 20.86 22.85 -2.37
N ARG A 17 21.69 22.05 -1.69
CA ARG A 17 21.73 20.60 -1.84
C ARG A 17 21.71 19.92 -0.49
N GLN A 18 20.98 18.82 -0.40
CA GLN A 18 20.96 17.94 0.77
C GLN A 18 20.90 16.50 0.29
N THR A 19 21.60 15.61 0.97
CA THR A 19 21.67 14.20 0.58
C THR A 19 21.08 13.34 1.66
N PHE A 20 20.39 12.28 1.25
CA PHE A 20 19.89 11.24 2.13
C PHE A 20 20.05 9.88 1.46
N THR A 21 19.85 8.83 2.23
CA THR A 21 20.09 7.47 1.82
C THR A 21 18.82 6.65 1.99
N VAL A 22 18.55 5.75 1.03
CA VAL A 22 17.49 4.75 1.12
C VAL A 22 18.14 3.37 1.07
N ARG A 23 17.74 2.50 1.99
CA ARG A 23 18.20 1.12 2.10
C ARG A 23 17.03 0.16 1.88
N GLU A 24 17.29 -0.93 1.17
CA GLU A 24 16.43 -2.10 1.11
C GLU A 24 16.81 -3.04 2.26
N GLU A 25 15.85 -3.44 3.09
CA GLU A 25 16.15 -4.23 4.30
C GLU A 25 15.55 -5.64 4.27
N ASP A 26 14.64 -5.93 3.33
CA ASP A 26 13.90 -7.18 3.32
C ASP A 26 14.52 -8.24 2.39
N GLY A 27 15.66 -7.94 1.76
CA GLY A 27 16.31 -8.83 0.80
C GLY A 27 15.55 -8.91 -0.54
N LEU A 28 14.73 -7.91 -0.85
CA LEU A 28 13.88 -7.90 -2.04
C LEU A 28 14.42 -7.01 -3.13
N LYS A 29 14.24 -7.45 -4.38
CA LYS A 29 14.42 -6.56 -5.52
C LYS A 29 13.26 -5.58 -5.61
N ARG A 30 13.54 -4.29 -5.40
CA ARG A 30 12.57 -3.19 -5.50
C ARG A 30 12.68 -2.53 -6.86
N ARG A 31 11.59 -2.50 -7.62
CA ARG A 31 11.49 -1.78 -8.90
C ARG A 31 10.38 -0.77 -8.80
N GLY A 32 10.71 0.52 -8.84
CA GLY A 32 9.71 1.58 -8.75
C GLY A 32 8.99 1.62 -7.39
N PHE A 33 9.65 1.16 -6.33
CA PHE A 33 9.06 1.05 -5.01
C PHE A 33 8.85 2.44 -4.40
N PRO A 34 7.66 2.73 -3.83
CA PRO A 34 7.36 4.04 -3.28
C PRO A 34 8.19 4.31 -2.04
N VAL A 35 8.97 5.40 -2.09
CA VAL A 35 9.71 5.93 -0.95
C VAL A 35 9.05 7.22 -0.51
N ARG A 36 8.86 7.33 0.82
CA ARG A 36 8.29 8.49 1.47
C ARG A 36 9.20 8.89 2.61
N VAL A 37 9.84 10.05 2.51
CA VAL A 37 10.85 10.52 3.46
C VAL A 37 10.66 12.00 3.77
N SER A 38 10.76 12.38 5.03
CA SER A 38 10.81 13.78 5.43
C SER A 38 12.25 14.26 5.49
N VAL A 39 12.52 15.43 4.94
CA VAL A 39 13.81 16.10 5.03
C VAL A 39 13.63 17.46 5.68
N ASP A 40 14.54 17.80 6.59
CA ASP A 40 14.54 19.10 7.26
C ASP A 40 15.24 20.15 6.40
N ILE A 41 14.56 21.28 6.23
CA ILE A 41 15.00 22.40 5.41
C ILE A 41 15.32 23.58 6.35
N PRO A 42 16.52 24.20 6.21
CA PRO A 42 16.88 25.36 7.02
C PRO A 42 15.90 26.53 6.86
N GLN A 43 15.73 27.30 7.93
CA GLN A 43 14.89 28.51 7.91
C GLN A 43 15.29 29.47 6.78
N GLY A 44 14.29 30.05 6.12
CA GLY A 44 14.44 30.97 4.99
C GLY A 44 14.90 30.32 3.67
N ALA A 45 15.16 29.01 3.63
CA ALA A 45 15.81 28.37 2.48
C ALA A 45 14.84 27.96 1.35
N LEU A 46 13.59 27.66 1.68
CA LEU A 46 12.58 27.23 0.71
C LEU A 46 11.19 27.68 1.18
N THR A 47 10.48 28.43 0.34
CA THR A 47 9.09 28.88 0.61
C THR A 47 8.07 28.21 -0.31
N ASP A 48 8.50 27.67 -1.46
CA ASP A 48 7.65 26.99 -2.43
C ASP A 48 8.15 25.56 -2.63
N CYS A 49 7.36 24.57 -2.19
CA CYS A 49 7.69 23.15 -2.29
C CYS A 49 7.82 22.64 -3.73
N ARG A 50 7.32 23.39 -4.73
CA ARG A 50 7.48 23.04 -6.15
C ARG A 50 8.88 23.33 -6.67
N ARG A 51 9.67 24.12 -5.93
CA ARG A 51 11.02 24.52 -6.33
C ARG A 51 12.08 23.54 -5.84
N VAL A 52 11.86 22.27 -6.18
CA VAL A 52 12.73 21.16 -5.81
C VAL A 52 12.90 20.20 -6.97
N ARG A 53 14.01 19.46 -6.97
CA ARG A 53 14.20 18.29 -7.83
C ARG A 53 15.05 17.26 -7.10
N LEU A 54 14.88 15.99 -7.48
CA LEU A 54 15.57 14.88 -6.85
C LEU A 54 16.50 14.21 -7.85
N LEU A 55 17.76 14.02 -7.47
CA LEU A 55 18.73 13.28 -8.26
C LEU A 55 18.99 11.92 -7.61
N ASN A 56 19.06 10.87 -8.43
CA ASN A 56 19.45 9.54 -7.98
C ASN A 56 20.96 9.44 -7.71
N HIS A 57 21.44 8.25 -7.36
CA HIS A 57 22.85 7.97 -7.09
C HIS A 57 23.83 8.24 -8.25
N GLU A 58 23.33 8.34 -9.49
CA GLU A 58 24.11 8.63 -10.71
C GLU A 58 24.03 10.12 -11.08
N GLY A 59 23.33 10.95 -10.29
CA GLY A 59 23.11 12.36 -10.60
C GLY A 59 22.00 12.60 -11.63
N ILE A 60 21.26 11.55 -12.02
CA ILE A 60 20.13 11.64 -12.95
C ILE A 60 18.90 12.11 -12.19
N GLU A 61 18.20 13.10 -12.76
CA GLU A 61 16.95 13.60 -12.20
C GLU A 61 15.85 12.54 -12.27
N ILE A 62 15.06 12.41 -11.20
CA ILE A 62 13.93 11.48 -11.13
C ILE A 62 12.65 12.22 -10.68
N PRO A 63 11.46 11.75 -11.10
CA PRO A 63 10.20 12.31 -10.66
C PRO A 63 10.07 12.32 -9.13
N VAL A 64 9.67 13.46 -8.58
CA VAL A 64 9.46 13.66 -7.15
C VAL A 64 8.20 14.49 -6.92
N GLN A 65 7.44 14.13 -5.90
CA GLN A 65 6.34 14.93 -5.37
C GLN A 65 6.74 15.41 -3.98
N ALA A 66 6.58 16.70 -3.74
CA ALA A 66 7.00 17.34 -2.50
C ALA A 66 5.82 18.03 -1.81
N LYS A 67 5.73 17.89 -0.48
CA LYS A 67 4.65 18.47 0.33
C LYS A 67 5.21 19.08 1.61
N PRO A 68 4.91 20.35 1.94
CA PRO A 68 5.29 20.91 3.22
C PRO A 68 4.51 20.21 4.34
N VAL A 69 5.21 19.83 5.41
CA VAL A 69 4.62 19.22 6.61
C VAL A 69 4.55 20.22 7.75
N VAL A 70 5.64 20.96 7.95
CA VAL A 70 5.78 21.96 9.01
C VAL A 70 6.49 23.19 8.44
N SER A 71 6.10 24.38 8.88
CA SER A 71 6.74 25.65 8.52
C SER A 71 7.45 26.28 9.73
N TRP A 72 8.48 27.08 9.45
CA TRP A 72 9.13 27.99 10.39
C TRP A 72 8.25 29.23 10.65
N PRO A 73 8.52 30.02 11.71
CA PRO A 73 7.79 31.26 11.99
C PRO A 73 7.83 32.32 10.88
N ASP A 74 8.85 32.28 10.01
CA ASP A 74 8.97 33.18 8.84
C ASP A 74 8.17 32.71 7.62
N GLY A 75 7.40 31.62 7.76
CA GLY A 75 6.60 31.01 6.70
C GLY A 75 7.40 30.09 5.76
N SER A 76 8.73 29.99 5.90
CA SER A 76 9.53 29.04 5.14
C SER A 76 9.28 27.59 5.57
N ILE A 77 9.48 26.65 4.67
CA ILE A 77 9.25 25.22 4.92
C ILE A 77 10.35 24.72 5.86
N ARG A 78 9.95 24.09 6.97
CA ARG A 78 10.85 23.43 7.92
C ARG A 78 11.04 21.96 7.61
N SER A 79 9.94 21.25 7.36
CA SER A 79 9.97 19.82 7.05
C SER A 79 9.25 19.58 5.74
N LEU A 80 9.97 19.01 4.78
CA LEU A 80 9.47 18.71 3.46
C LEU A 80 9.35 17.20 3.28
N LEU A 81 8.14 16.72 3.03
CA LEU A 81 7.90 15.35 2.67
C LEU A 81 8.18 15.15 1.19
N LEU A 82 9.02 14.18 0.86
CA LEU A 82 9.32 13.75 -0.49
C LEU A 82 8.71 12.38 -0.75
N GLU A 83 8.05 12.24 -1.90
CA GLU A 83 7.55 10.99 -2.44
C GLU A 83 8.13 10.75 -3.83
N PHE A 84 8.76 9.59 -4.03
CA PHE A 84 9.38 9.20 -5.29
C PHE A 84 9.46 7.68 -5.40
N ALA A 85 9.85 7.17 -6.57
CA ALA A 85 10.01 5.74 -6.80
C ALA A 85 11.50 5.36 -6.78
N ALA A 86 11.86 4.36 -5.98
CA ALA A 86 13.22 3.85 -5.88
C ALA A 86 13.38 2.49 -6.57
N HIS A 87 14.58 2.28 -7.12
CA HIS A 87 15.02 0.99 -7.65
C HIS A 87 16.19 0.50 -6.81
N LEU A 88 16.05 -0.66 -6.17
CA LEU A 88 17.04 -1.22 -5.24
C LEU A 88 17.17 -2.74 -5.49
N ARG A 89 18.39 -3.24 -5.49
CA ARG A 89 18.67 -4.68 -5.37
C ARG A 89 18.45 -5.11 -3.91
N PRO A 90 18.31 -6.43 -3.64
CA PRO A 90 18.31 -6.96 -2.27
C PRO A 90 19.43 -6.34 -1.43
N TYR A 91 19.09 -5.86 -0.24
CA TYR A 91 20.02 -5.24 0.73
C TYR A 91 20.81 -4.02 0.24
N GLN A 92 20.45 -3.46 -0.92
CA GLN A 92 21.17 -2.33 -1.50
C GLN A 92 20.86 -1.03 -0.77
N GLU A 93 21.89 -0.20 -0.66
CA GLU A 93 21.80 1.19 -0.24
C GLU A 93 22.02 2.12 -1.44
N ARG A 94 21.21 3.18 -1.56
CA ARG A 94 21.39 4.24 -2.57
C ARG A 94 21.27 5.63 -1.96
N LYS A 95 22.21 6.50 -2.34
CA LYS A 95 22.20 7.92 -2.02
C LYS A 95 21.36 8.69 -3.03
N TYR A 96 20.60 9.67 -2.54
CA TYR A 96 19.83 10.62 -3.33
C TYR A 96 20.24 12.04 -2.95
N THR A 97 20.14 12.96 -3.91
CA THR A 97 20.44 14.38 -3.72
C THR A 97 19.20 15.21 -4.00
N LEU A 98 18.64 15.84 -2.98
CA LEU A 98 17.64 16.88 -3.14
C LEU A 98 18.34 18.19 -3.51
N GLU A 99 17.94 18.80 -4.62
CA GLU A 99 18.25 20.20 -4.91
C GLU A 99 17.00 21.05 -4.71
N TYR A 100 17.16 22.22 -4.09
CA TYR A 100 16.05 23.14 -3.81
C TYR A 100 16.52 24.59 -3.77
N GLY A 101 15.61 25.53 -3.96
CA GLY A 101 15.90 26.97 -3.92
C GLY A 101 15.18 27.75 -5.01
N LYS A 102 15.40 29.07 -5.08
CA LYS A 102 14.61 29.95 -5.95
C LYS A 102 14.70 29.59 -7.44
N ASP A 103 15.84 29.08 -7.89
CA ASP A 103 16.10 28.79 -9.31
C ASP A 103 15.96 27.29 -9.67
N ILE A 104 15.26 26.53 -8.83
CA ILE A 104 15.05 25.09 -9.04
C ILE A 104 13.63 24.83 -9.49
N TRP A 105 13.51 24.05 -10.56
CA TRP A 105 12.25 23.51 -11.07
C TRP A 105 12.49 22.06 -11.50
N PRO A 106 11.54 21.15 -11.22
CA PRO A 106 11.62 19.78 -11.70
C PRO A 106 11.44 19.75 -13.22
N ARG A 107 12.32 19.02 -13.89
CA ARG A 107 12.29 18.75 -15.34
C ARG A 107 11.60 17.44 -15.66
N GLU A 108 11.76 16.45 -14.79
CA GLU A 108 11.14 15.14 -14.93
C GLU A 108 9.76 15.12 -14.27
N GLN A 109 8.75 14.76 -15.04
CA GLN A 109 7.38 14.58 -14.56
C GLN A 109 6.83 13.25 -15.08
N VAL A 110 6.00 12.62 -14.25
CA VAL A 110 5.22 11.46 -14.63
C VAL A 110 3.74 11.81 -14.58
N PHE A 111 2.96 11.14 -15.42
CA PHE A 111 1.56 11.43 -15.61
C PHE A 111 0.72 10.30 -15.00
N ILE A 112 0.48 10.40 -13.70
CA ILE A 112 -0.66 9.73 -13.07
C ILE A 112 -1.79 10.75 -12.93
N GLN A 113 -2.97 10.41 -13.41
CA GLN A 113 -4.12 11.32 -13.40
C GLN A 113 -5.34 10.67 -12.79
N ALA A 114 -6.07 11.44 -11.99
CA ALA A 114 -7.40 11.10 -11.53
C ALA A 114 -8.44 11.89 -12.32
N HIS A 115 -9.42 11.21 -12.88
CA HIS A 115 -10.54 11.82 -13.57
C HIS A 115 -11.85 11.46 -12.87
N GLN A 116 -12.68 12.46 -12.63
CA GLN A 116 -14.05 12.22 -12.23
C GLN A 116 -14.81 11.59 -13.40
N THR A 117 -15.62 10.58 -13.09
CA THR A 117 -16.54 9.91 -14.01
C THR A 117 -17.96 10.05 -13.47
N LYS A 118 -18.96 9.69 -14.27
CA LYS A 118 -20.38 9.76 -13.86
C LYS A 118 -20.67 9.05 -12.55
N ASP A 119 -20.00 7.91 -12.31
CA ASP A 119 -20.30 7.03 -11.18
C ASP A 119 -19.15 6.92 -10.16
N GLY A 120 -18.09 7.73 -10.29
CA GLY A 120 -16.93 7.66 -9.41
C GLY A 120 -15.64 8.24 -9.98
N ILE A 121 -14.49 7.67 -9.63
CA ILE A 121 -13.16 8.15 -10.03
C ILE A 121 -12.40 7.08 -10.81
N ARG A 122 -11.73 7.51 -11.88
CA ARG A 122 -10.73 6.70 -12.59
C ARG A 122 -9.34 7.24 -12.33
N VAL A 123 -8.42 6.39 -11.86
CA VAL A 123 -6.99 6.71 -11.74
C VAL A 123 -6.24 5.97 -12.83
N GLN A 124 -5.45 6.69 -13.63
CA GLN A 124 -4.80 6.13 -14.81
C GLN A 124 -3.35 6.60 -14.94
N SER A 125 -2.53 5.70 -15.47
CA SER A 125 -1.18 5.95 -16.01
C SER A 125 -1.04 5.17 -17.32
N ASP A 126 0.15 5.19 -17.92
CA ASP A 126 0.44 4.40 -19.12
C ASP A 126 0.41 2.88 -18.88
N ILE A 127 0.56 2.45 -17.62
CA ILE A 127 0.67 1.02 -17.25
C ILE A 127 -0.55 0.48 -16.51
N PHE A 128 -1.45 1.32 -16.00
CA PHE A 128 -2.67 0.84 -15.32
C PHE A 128 -3.87 1.77 -15.46
N SER A 129 -5.06 1.22 -15.22
CA SER A 129 -6.30 1.96 -15.02
C SER A 129 -7.11 1.34 -13.89
N LEU A 130 -7.45 2.14 -12.89
CA LEU A 130 -8.19 1.75 -11.69
C LEU A 130 -9.51 2.54 -11.62
N ARG A 131 -10.62 1.88 -11.25
CA ARG A 131 -11.91 2.55 -11.02
C ARG A 131 -12.39 2.37 -9.59
N PHE A 132 -12.84 3.46 -9.00
CA PHE A 132 -13.52 3.53 -7.70
C PHE A 132 -14.92 4.09 -7.95
N ALA A 133 -15.99 3.43 -7.51
CA ALA A 133 -17.36 3.91 -7.74
C ALA A 133 -18.18 3.98 -6.46
N ALA A 134 -19.01 5.03 -6.38
CA ALA A 134 -20.08 5.10 -5.40
C ALA A 134 -21.19 4.09 -5.76
N GLY A 135 -21.86 3.55 -4.74
CA GLY A 135 -22.84 2.47 -4.86
C GLY A 135 -22.25 1.08 -5.07
N SER A 136 -20.92 0.94 -5.19
CA SER A 136 -20.28 -0.35 -5.40
C SER A 136 -20.22 -1.20 -4.12
N GLN A 137 -20.20 -2.52 -4.30
CA GLN A 137 -19.89 -3.49 -3.24
C GLN A 137 -18.39 -3.84 -3.18
N ASN A 138 -17.62 -3.30 -4.12
CA ASN A 138 -16.17 -3.42 -4.17
C ASN A 138 -15.55 -2.08 -3.79
N TRP A 139 -14.41 -2.13 -3.10
CA TRP A 139 -13.70 -0.90 -2.77
C TRP A 139 -12.99 -0.33 -4.01
N MET A 140 -12.60 -1.19 -4.96
CA MET A 140 -12.06 -0.84 -6.28
C MET A 140 -12.65 -1.80 -7.32
N ASP A 141 -13.40 -1.30 -8.30
CA ASP A 141 -14.26 -2.13 -9.17
C ASP A 141 -13.52 -2.83 -10.29
N SER A 142 -12.60 -2.11 -10.92
CA SER A 142 -11.93 -2.58 -12.11
C SER A 142 -10.48 -2.16 -12.04
N VAL A 143 -9.61 -3.15 -12.20
CA VAL A 143 -8.17 -2.98 -12.23
C VAL A 143 -7.70 -3.50 -13.58
N TRP A 144 -6.98 -2.66 -14.31
CA TRP A 144 -6.32 -3.01 -15.56
C TRP A 144 -4.84 -2.72 -15.42
N VAL A 145 -3.99 -3.63 -15.91
CA VAL A 145 -2.54 -3.51 -15.92
C VAL A 145 -2.04 -3.89 -17.31
N VAL A 146 -1.27 -3.01 -17.95
CA VAL A 146 -0.70 -3.18 -19.30
C VAL A 146 -1.77 -3.64 -20.31
N GLY A 147 -2.93 -2.97 -20.32
CA GLY A 147 -4.04 -3.25 -21.24
C GLY A 147 -4.78 -4.57 -21.01
N ARG A 148 -4.46 -5.32 -19.95
CA ARG A 148 -5.15 -6.57 -19.58
C ARG A 148 -5.98 -6.36 -18.31
N PRO A 149 -7.16 -6.99 -18.18
CA PRO A 149 -7.89 -6.98 -16.93
C PRO A 149 -7.05 -7.70 -15.86
N PHE A 150 -6.87 -7.06 -14.71
CA PHE A 150 -6.19 -7.64 -13.57
C PHE A 150 -7.18 -8.31 -12.61
N THR A 151 -8.37 -7.73 -12.42
CA THR A 151 -9.49 -8.31 -11.66
C THR A 151 -10.64 -8.68 -12.61
N PRO A 152 -11.39 -9.77 -12.37
CA PRO A 152 -12.64 -10.02 -13.09
C PRO A 152 -13.62 -8.85 -12.90
N LYS A 153 -14.38 -8.54 -13.95
CA LYS A 153 -15.33 -7.42 -13.95
C LYS A 153 -16.42 -7.58 -12.89
N GLU A 154 -16.86 -8.80 -12.61
CA GLU A 154 -17.91 -9.05 -11.62
C GLU A 154 -17.40 -9.01 -10.17
N LEU A 155 -16.08 -9.14 -9.94
CA LEU A 155 -15.53 -9.31 -8.59
C LEU A 155 -14.76 -8.10 -8.06
N GLY A 156 -14.04 -7.34 -8.91
CA GLY A 156 -13.23 -6.20 -8.45
C GLY A 156 -12.27 -6.54 -7.30
N VAL A 157 -11.82 -5.55 -6.53
CA VAL A 157 -11.15 -5.73 -5.24
C VAL A 157 -12.13 -5.43 -4.13
N ARG A 158 -12.36 -6.41 -3.27
CA ARG A 158 -13.34 -6.34 -2.19
C ARG A 158 -12.65 -5.98 -0.88
N GLY A 159 -13.20 -5.01 -0.16
CA GLY A 159 -12.98 -4.90 1.29
C GLY A 159 -13.99 -5.79 2.00
N TYR A 160 -13.56 -6.58 2.98
CA TYR A 160 -14.46 -7.50 3.68
C TYR A 160 -14.32 -7.41 5.20
N LEU A 161 -15.39 -7.80 5.90
CA LEU A 161 -15.48 -7.85 7.35
C LEU A 161 -16.24 -9.12 7.75
N LEU A 162 -15.60 -9.97 8.54
CA LEU A 162 -16.19 -11.17 9.12
C LEU A 162 -16.51 -10.94 10.59
N LEU A 163 -17.76 -11.20 10.95
CA LEU A 163 -18.28 -11.12 12.31
C LEU A 163 -18.48 -12.52 12.88
N GLY A 164 -18.17 -12.70 14.15
CA GLY A 164 -18.40 -13.93 14.91
C GLY A 164 -19.79 -13.95 15.53
N GLY A 165 -20.50 -15.07 15.36
CA GLY A 165 -21.73 -15.37 16.08
C GLY A 165 -21.47 -16.07 17.41
N SER A 166 -22.49 -16.10 18.27
CA SER A 166 -22.48 -16.76 19.59
C SER A 166 -22.26 -18.28 19.54
N GLN A 167 -22.34 -18.92 18.37
CA GLN A 167 -22.10 -20.36 18.16
C GLN A 167 -20.91 -20.67 17.24
N GLY A 168 -20.01 -19.71 17.00
CA GLY A 168 -18.83 -19.94 16.15
C GLY A 168 -19.07 -19.76 14.65
N ASP A 169 -20.30 -19.45 14.22
CA ASP A 169 -20.59 -19.08 12.84
C ASP A 169 -19.90 -17.77 12.46
N LEU A 170 -19.29 -17.75 11.27
CA LEU A 170 -18.75 -16.54 10.67
C LEU A 170 -19.76 -15.93 9.71
N ARG A 171 -20.00 -14.64 9.84
CA ARG A 171 -20.95 -13.87 9.03
C ARG A 171 -20.21 -12.84 8.23
N ASP A 172 -20.45 -12.85 6.92
CA ASP A 172 -19.85 -11.91 5.99
C ASP A 172 -20.70 -10.64 5.87
N ALA A 173 -20.11 -9.48 6.15
CA ALA A 173 -20.79 -8.21 6.04
C ALA A 173 -20.70 -7.67 4.61
N LYS A 174 -21.82 -7.11 4.14
CA LYS A 174 -21.91 -6.51 2.81
C LYS A 174 -21.31 -5.11 2.84
N LEU A 175 -20.31 -4.86 2.01
CA LEU A 175 -19.80 -3.50 1.77
C LEU A 175 -20.75 -2.72 0.86
N THR A 176 -20.95 -1.44 1.15
CA THR A 176 -21.47 -0.45 0.20
C THR A 176 -20.60 0.79 0.28
N VAL A 177 -19.99 1.18 -0.84
CA VAL A 177 -19.27 2.44 -0.98
C VAL A 177 -20.30 3.54 -1.21
N GLU A 178 -20.31 4.56 -0.36
CA GLU A 178 -21.29 5.64 -0.40
C GLU A 178 -20.74 6.86 -1.15
N ALA A 179 -19.46 7.15 -0.98
CA ALA A 179 -18.80 8.27 -1.63
C ALA A 179 -17.35 7.96 -2.00
N VAL A 180 -16.86 8.60 -3.06
CA VAL A 180 -15.46 8.56 -3.48
C VAL A 180 -14.98 9.97 -3.82
N ARG A 181 -13.75 10.32 -3.44
CA ARG A 181 -13.13 11.61 -3.75
C ARG A 181 -11.63 11.49 -3.99
N VAL A 182 -11.09 12.37 -4.82
CA VAL A 182 -9.63 12.55 -4.94
C VAL A 182 -9.18 13.38 -3.73
N ALA A 183 -8.47 12.75 -2.80
CA ALA A 183 -7.93 13.40 -1.61
C ALA A 183 -6.58 14.08 -1.86
N GLU A 184 -5.79 13.57 -2.81
CA GLU A 184 -4.55 14.20 -3.25
C GLU A 184 -4.29 13.88 -4.72
N GLN A 185 -3.96 14.90 -5.51
CA GLN A 185 -3.45 14.74 -6.88
C GLN A 185 -2.03 15.30 -6.92
N GLY A 186 -1.09 14.48 -7.35
CA GLY A 186 0.25 14.93 -7.65
C GLY A 186 0.87 14.13 -8.80
N PRO A 187 2.09 14.48 -9.21
CA PRO A 187 2.72 13.87 -10.38
C PRO A 187 3.15 12.43 -10.13
N VAL A 188 3.48 12.05 -8.89
CA VAL A 188 4.01 10.71 -8.56
C VAL A 188 2.92 9.79 -7.99
N GLN A 189 1.94 10.36 -7.28
CA GLN A 189 0.84 9.58 -6.71
C GLN A 189 -0.47 10.35 -6.71
N VAL A 190 -1.55 9.56 -6.76
CA VAL A 190 -2.92 10.00 -6.50
C VAL A 190 -3.40 9.29 -5.25
N THR A 191 -4.01 10.04 -4.33
CA THR A 191 -4.74 9.47 -3.21
C THR A 191 -6.24 9.57 -3.45
N VAL A 192 -6.92 8.44 -3.49
CA VAL A 192 -8.38 8.32 -3.50
C VAL A 192 -8.85 7.97 -2.09
N ALA A 193 -9.85 8.69 -1.59
CA ALA A 193 -10.56 8.33 -0.37
C ALA A 193 -11.96 7.84 -0.74
N ALA A 194 -12.40 6.75 -0.11
CA ALA A 194 -13.75 6.24 -0.23
C ALA A 194 -14.38 6.09 1.15
N GLU A 195 -15.64 6.45 1.27
CA GLU A 195 -16.43 6.34 2.50
C GLU A 195 -17.56 5.36 2.22
N GLY A 196 -17.89 4.53 3.20
CA GLY A 196 -18.93 3.52 3.04
C GLY A 196 -19.27 2.82 4.35
N ARG A 197 -20.00 1.72 4.24
CA ARG A 197 -20.46 0.93 5.40
C ARG A 197 -20.42 -0.56 5.12
N PHE A 198 -20.09 -1.32 6.15
CA PHE A 198 -20.33 -2.76 6.22
C PHE A 198 -21.67 -3.02 6.90
N SER A 199 -22.58 -3.73 6.26
CA SER A 199 -23.92 -4.00 6.78
C SER A 199 -24.21 -5.50 6.87
N HIS A 200 -24.83 -5.92 7.97
CA HIS A 200 -25.27 -7.30 8.19
C HIS A 200 -26.50 -7.34 9.13
N HIS A 201 -27.66 -7.75 8.60
CA HIS A 201 -28.95 -7.65 9.32
C HIS A 201 -29.20 -6.25 9.92
N LYS A 202 -29.29 -6.12 11.25
CA LYS A 202 -29.51 -4.85 11.96
C LYS A 202 -28.21 -4.08 12.25
N TRP A 203 -27.05 -4.61 11.86
CA TRP A 203 -25.75 -4.02 12.11
C TRP A 203 -25.26 -3.21 10.92
N SER A 204 -24.67 -2.05 11.17
CA SER A 204 -24.01 -1.25 10.14
C SER A 204 -22.80 -0.50 10.69
N ILE A 205 -21.61 -0.85 10.23
CA ILE A 205 -20.32 -0.31 10.68
C ILE A 205 -19.75 0.62 9.61
N PRO A 206 -19.54 1.91 9.90
CA PRO A 206 -18.86 2.83 8.98
C PRO A 206 -17.42 2.38 8.68
N VAL A 207 -17.00 2.58 7.44
CA VAL A 207 -15.64 2.32 6.97
C VAL A 207 -15.15 3.46 6.08
N GLN A 208 -13.89 3.83 6.27
CA GLN A 208 -13.16 4.70 5.35
C GLN A 208 -12.04 3.90 4.70
N PHE A 209 -11.94 3.98 3.37
CA PHE A 209 -10.82 3.44 2.61
C PHE A 209 -9.94 4.57 2.08
N GLN A 210 -8.64 4.29 1.99
CA GLN A 210 -7.66 5.16 1.34
C GLN A 210 -6.81 4.34 0.38
N ALA A 211 -6.79 4.75 -0.89
CA ALA A 211 -5.88 4.25 -1.93
C ALA A 211 -4.86 5.33 -2.21
N ARG A 212 -3.59 5.13 -1.86
CA ARG A 212 -2.50 5.92 -2.45
C ARG A 212 -1.87 5.12 -3.57
N VAL A 213 -2.18 5.53 -4.80
CA VAL A 213 -1.79 4.88 -6.04
C VAL A 213 -0.56 5.61 -6.59
N TYR A 214 0.54 4.90 -6.75
CA TYR A 214 1.78 5.41 -7.34
C TYR A 214 1.81 5.11 -8.83
N TYR A 215 2.42 6.00 -9.62
CA TYR A 215 2.53 5.86 -11.08
C TYR A 215 3.20 4.55 -11.53
N THR A 216 3.95 3.89 -10.64
CA THR A 216 4.64 2.61 -10.85
C THR A 216 3.78 1.36 -10.64
N GLY A 217 2.50 1.52 -10.26
CA GLY A 217 1.58 0.40 -10.04
C GLY A 217 1.53 -0.12 -8.60
N TYR A 218 2.28 0.51 -7.68
CA TYR A 218 2.13 0.28 -6.25
C TYR A 218 0.89 0.98 -5.71
N ILE A 219 0.14 0.31 -4.84
CA ILE A 219 -1.03 0.85 -4.17
C ILE A 219 -0.88 0.63 -2.68
N TYR A 220 -0.76 1.71 -1.92
CA TYR A 220 -0.95 1.63 -0.49
C TYR A 220 -2.46 1.72 -0.20
N ALA A 221 -3.03 0.61 0.23
CA ALA A 221 -4.44 0.47 0.57
C ALA A 221 -4.60 0.43 2.09
N ALA A 222 -5.51 1.26 2.60
CA ALA A 222 -5.87 1.24 4.00
C ALA A 222 -7.38 1.24 4.17
N HIS A 223 -7.86 0.61 5.24
CA HIS A 223 -9.23 0.77 5.71
C HIS A 223 -9.24 1.10 7.19
N THR A 224 -10.16 1.96 7.59
CA THR A 224 -10.41 2.36 8.98
C THR A 224 -11.85 2.06 9.30
N LEU A 225 -12.06 1.23 10.32
CA LEU A 225 -13.39 0.91 10.85
C LEU A 225 -13.62 1.72 12.12
N ALA A 226 -14.80 2.35 12.21
CA ALA A 226 -15.23 3.09 13.39
C ALA A 226 -16.31 2.30 14.13
N PHE A 227 -16.15 2.14 15.45
CA PHE A 227 -17.09 1.42 16.32
C PHE A 227 -17.66 2.36 17.37
N GLU A 228 -18.93 2.15 17.70
CA GLU A 228 -19.60 2.92 18.75
C GLU A 228 -19.28 2.33 20.14
N SER A 229 -18.99 1.03 20.24
CA SER A 229 -18.61 0.37 21.48
C SER A 229 -17.46 -0.65 21.30
N GLU A 230 -16.74 -0.94 22.40
CA GLU A 230 -15.75 -2.03 22.41
C GLU A 230 -16.38 -3.41 22.19
N GLU A 231 -17.64 -3.59 22.59
CA GLU A 231 -18.35 -4.86 22.43
C GLU A 231 -18.59 -5.17 20.95
N ASP A 232 -18.94 -4.14 20.15
CA ASP A 232 -19.04 -4.27 18.69
C ASP A 232 -17.70 -4.67 18.07
N ALA A 233 -16.59 -4.11 18.58
CA ALA A 233 -15.25 -4.44 18.11
C ALA A 233 -14.81 -5.88 18.46
N LYS A 234 -15.34 -6.47 19.55
CA LYS A 234 -15.07 -7.88 19.92
C LYS A 234 -15.77 -8.86 18.99
N SER A 235 -16.88 -8.47 18.37
CA SER A 235 -17.59 -9.33 17.41
C SER A 235 -16.82 -9.56 16.11
N ILE A 236 -15.74 -8.81 15.84
CA ILE A 236 -14.98 -8.91 14.60
C ILE A 236 -13.98 -10.06 14.67
N CYS A 237 -14.17 -11.03 13.80
CA CYS A 237 -13.24 -12.14 13.64
C CYS A 237 -12.13 -11.83 12.64
N ALA A 238 -12.46 -11.15 11.53
CA ALA A 238 -11.47 -10.79 10.52
C ALA A 238 -11.89 -9.58 9.70
N CYS A 239 -10.91 -8.88 9.14
CA CYS A 239 -11.11 -7.84 8.14
C CYS A 239 -9.92 -7.78 7.19
N GLY A 240 -10.14 -7.26 5.99
CA GLY A 240 -9.04 -7.08 5.05
C GLY A 240 -9.49 -6.86 3.62
N PHE A 241 -8.64 -7.29 2.69
CA PHE A 241 -8.84 -7.14 1.26
C PHE A 241 -8.82 -8.50 0.56
N GLU A 242 -9.72 -8.68 -0.40
CA GLU A 242 -9.72 -9.79 -1.36
C GLU A 242 -9.41 -9.25 -2.75
N VAL A 243 -8.35 -9.78 -3.36
CA VAL A 243 -7.90 -9.39 -4.69
C VAL A 243 -7.95 -10.63 -5.60
N PRO A 244 -8.97 -10.76 -6.45
CA PRO A 244 -9.06 -11.81 -7.46
C PRO A 244 -8.20 -11.47 -8.68
N LEU A 245 -7.54 -12.47 -9.27
CA LEU A 245 -6.86 -12.31 -10.56
C LEU A 245 -7.78 -12.72 -11.71
N ALA A 246 -7.79 -11.97 -12.80
CA ALA A 246 -8.63 -12.21 -13.97
C ALA A 246 -8.15 -13.36 -14.86
N VAL A 247 -7.86 -14.51 -14.26
CA VAL A 247 -7.37 -15.72 -14.93
C VAL A 247 -8.12 -16.95 -14.41
N LYS A 248 -8.29 -17.97 -15.25
CA LYS A 248 -8.88 -19.27 -14.87
C LYS A 248 -7.80 -20.35 -14.86
N SER A 249 -6.73 -20.11 -14.12
CA SER A 249 -5.57 -21.00 -14.04
C SER A 249 -5.07 -21.10 -12.61
N HIS A 250 -4.65 -22.29 -12.20
CA HIS A 250 -3.86 -22.41 -10.98
C HIS A 250 -2.50 -21.75 -11.18
N GLY A 251 -2.11 -20.95 -10.19
CA GLY A 251 -0.82 -20.26 -10.14
C GLY A 251 0.07 -20.81 -9.04
N SER A 252 1.06 -20.02 -8.64
CA SER A 252 1.83 -20.26 -7.42
C SER A 252 1.66 -19.12 -6.43
N VAL A 253 1.80 -19.44 -5.16
CA VAL A 253 1.89 -18.48 -4.06
C VAL A 253 3.26 -18.61 -3.45
N GLU A 254 3.93 -17.48 -3.22
CA GLU A 254 5.19 -17.41 -2.51
C GLU A 254 5.02 -16.55 -1.25
N PHE A 255 5.45 -17.09 -0.11
CA PHE A 255 5.48 -16.37 1.17
C PHE A 255 6.92 -16.08 1.56
N GLY A 256 7.24 -14.81 1.77
CA GLY A 256 8.53 -14.39 2.29
C GLY A 256 8.47 -14.13 3.78
N VAL A 257 9.31 -14.82 4.54
CA VAL A 257 9.42 -14.68 6.00
C VAL A 257 10.81 -14.15 6.35
N VAL A 258 10.90 -13.29 7.37
CA VAL A 258 12.19 -12.78 7.86
C VAL A 258 13.13 -13.95 8.21
N GLY A 259 14.32 -13.96 7.60
CA GLY A 259 15.38 -14.91 7.92
C GLY A 259 15.14 -16.34 7.41
N ALA A 260 14.17 -16.55 6.52
CA ALA A 260 13.91 -17.85 5.89
C ALA A 260 13.85 -17.72 4.37
N GLU A 261 14.17 -18.81 3.67
CA GLU A 261 13.95 -18.91 2.22
C GLU A 261 12.45 -18.80 1.89
N PRO A 262 12.07 -18.18 0.75
CA PRO A 262 10.68 -18.07 0.34
C PRO A 262 9.98 -19.43 0.21
N ILE A 263 8.77 -19.52 0.75
CA ILE A 263 7.97 -20.75 0.72
C ILE A 263 7.05 -20.69 -0.49
N LYS A 264 7.31 -21.54 -1.49
CA LYS A 264 6.52 -21.63 -2.72
C LYS A 264 5.55 -22.80 -2.69
N ILE A 265 4.27 -22.53 -2.94
CA ILE A 265 3.18 -23.53 -2.93
C ILE A 265 2.28 -23.31 -4.15
N SER A 266 1.62 -24.36 -4.64
CA SER A 266 0.57 -24.23 -5.65
C SER A 266 -0.60 -23.40 -5.11
N ALA A 267 -1.07 -22.41 -5.88
CA ALA A 267 -2.29 -21.66 -5.52
C ALA A 267 -3.54 -22.56 -5.54
N GLY A 268 -3.49 -23.69 -6.25
CA GLY A 268 -4.57 -24.69 -6.25
C GLY A 268 -4.77 -25.35 -4.88
N ASP A 269 -3.71 -25.45 -4.08
CA ASP A 269 -3.78 -26.01 -2.72
C ASP A 269 -4.43 -25.04 -1.72
N CYS A 270 -4.75 -23.82 -2.15
CA CYS A 270 -5.29 -22.76 -1.31
C CYS A 270 -4.51 -22.58 -0.01
N PRO A 271 -3.18 -22.36 -0.05
CA PRO A 271 -2.37 -22.20 1.15
C PRO A 271 -2.87 -21.05 2.03
N ILE A 272 -2.80 -21.29 3.33
CA ILE A 272 -3.11 -20.40 4.45
C ILE A 272 -1.83 -20.26 5.26
N PHE A 273 -1.21 -19.09 5.21
CA PHE A 273 -0.14 -18.69 6.11
C PHE A 273 -0.78 -18.18 7.41
N GLU A 274 -0.53 -18.86 8.52
CA GLU A 274 -0.98 -18.46 9.84
C GLU A 274 0.20 -17.99 10.68
N GLN A 275 0.08 -16.81 11.27
CA GLN A 275 1.04 -16.28 12.24
C GLN A 275 0.31 -16.03 13.55
N LYS A 276 0.41 -16.97 14.48
CA LYS A 276 -0.29 -16.93 15.78
C LYS A 276 0.39 -15.99 16.79
N THR A 277 1.71 -15.87 16.69
CA THR A 277 2.54 -14.99 17.52
C THR A 277 3.48 -14.18 16.63
N SER A 278 4.16 -13.18 17.18
CA SER A 278 5.19 -12.41 16.47
C SER A 278 6.45 -13.22 16.15
N GLU A 279 6.52 -14.49 16.56
CA GLU A 279 7.75 -15.30 16.47
C GLU A 279 7.62 -16.56 15.63
N ALA A 280 6.40 -17.03 15.35
CA ALA A 280 6.18 -18.32 14.71
C ALA A 280 5.07 -18.29 13.67
N TYR A 281 5.27 -19.06 12.60
CA TYR A 281 4.31 -19.24 11.53
C TYR A 281 4.09 -20.72 11.20
N ALA A 282 2.94 -21.00 10.60
CA ALA A 282 2.63 -22.25 9.92
C ALA A 282 1.99 -21.94 8.57
N VAL A 283 2.24 -22.78 7.58
CA VAL A 283 1.55 -22.74 6.29
C VAL A 283 0.84 -24.07 6.10
N CYS A 284 -0.48 -24.01 5.97
CA CYS A 284 -1.33 -25.19 5.80
C CYS A 284 -2.20 -25.01 4.56
N ASN A 285 -2.69 -26.09 3.97
CA ASN A 285 -3.80 -26.00 3.02
C ASN A 285 -5.15 -25.90 3.77
N LYS A 286 -6.24 -25.75 3.02
CA LYS A 286 -7.61 -25.69 3.58
C LYS A 286 -8.04 -26.93 4.38
N LEU A 287 -7.40 -28.08 4.17
CA LEU A 287 -7.66 -29.31 4.92
C LEU A 287 -6.83 -29.40 6.21
N GLY A 288 -6.03 -28.37 6.53
CA GLY A 288 -5.14 -28.37 7.68
C GLY A 288 -3.85 -29.18 7.48
N VAL A 289 -3.59 -29.68 6.26
CA VAL A 289 -2.33 -30.37 5.95
C VAL A 289 -1.23 -29.32 5.92
N LYS A 290 -0.25 -29.51 6.80
CA LYS A 290 0.87 -28.60 6.99
C LYS A 290 1.87 -28.74 5.85
N ALA A 291 2.14 -27.63 5.15
CA ALA A 291 3.16 -27.53 4.12
C ALA A 291 4.49 -27.00 4.68
N ALA A 292 4.44 -26.05 5.62
CA ALA A 292 5.63 -25.47 6.24
C ALA A 292 5.35 -24.94 7.65
N SER A 293 6.41 -24.70 8.42
CA SER A 293 6.37 -23.88 9.64
C SER A 293 7.77 -23.47 10.03
N GLY A 294 7.88 -22.40 10.80
CA GLY A 294 9.15 -21.99 11.37
C GLY A 294 8.99 -20.81 12.30
N ARG A 295 10.12 -20.17 12.58
CA ARG A 295 10.16 -18.89 13.27
C ARG A 295 10.29 -17.74 12.27
N GLY A 296 9.73 -16.59 12.61
CA GLY A 296 9.82 -15.37 11.82
C GLY A 296 8.45 -14.75 11.51
N ILE A 297 8.52 -13.58 10.89
CA ILE A 297 7.36 -12.73 10.57
C ILE A 297 7.18 -12.67 9.05
N LEU A 298 5.94 -12.78 8.58
CA LEU A 298 5.63 -12.56 7.17
C LEU A 298 6.03 -11.13 6.75
N ARG A 299 6.81 -11.03 5.67
CA ARG A 299 7.20 -9.75 5.06
C ARG A 299 6.42 -9.45 3.79
N TRP A 300 6.22 -10.47 2.97
CA TRP A 300 5.53 -10.33 1.71
C TRP A 300 4.88 -11.64 1.29
N VAL A 301 3.87 -11.52 0.44
CA VAL A 301 3.24 -12.62 -0.28
C VAL A 301 3.15 -12.23 -1.75
N GLU A 302 3.35 -13.18 -2.66
CA GLU A 302 3.10 -13.00 -4.09
C GLU A 302 2.17 -14.10 -4.59
N LEU A 303 1.07 -13.72 -5.25
CA LEU A 303 0.25 -14.63 -6.05
C LEU A 303 0.57 -14.38 -7.54
N SER A 304 1.01 -15.43 -8.22
CA SER A 304 1.41 -15.39 -9.63
C SER A 304 0.57 -16.39 -10.44
N ALA A 305 -0.22 -15.92 -11.41
CA ALA A 305 -1.07 -16.77 -12.24
C ALA A 305 -1.33 -16.15 -13.62
N GLY A 306 -1.20 -16.93 -14.70
CA GLY A 306 -1.52 -16.49 -16.07
C GLY A 306 -0.81 -15.21 -16.53
N GLY A 307 0.44 -15.00 -16.10
CA GLY A 307 1.22 -13.79 -16.39
C GLY A 307 0.87 -12.56 -15.53
N LEU A 308 -0.12 -12.66 -14.65
CA LEU A 308 -0.42 -11.63 -13.65
C LEU A 308 0.31 -11.94 -12.35
N LYS A 309 0.82 -10.89 -11.69
CA LYS A 309 1.47 -10.96 -10.38
C LYS A 309 0.84 -9.95 -9.43
N LEU A 310 0.46 -10.44 -8.26
CA LEU A 310 0.01 -9.64 -7.13
C LEU A 310 0.97 -9.83 -5.97
N GLY A 311 1.82 -8.83 -5.73
CA GLY A 311 2.61 -8.74 -4.51
C GLY A 311 1.84 -7.99 -3.43
N ALA A 312 1.94 -8.42 -2.18
CA ALA A 312 1.39 -7.70 -1.05
C ALA A 312 2.29 -7.77 0.19
N THR A 313 2.32 -6.67 0.94
CA THR A 313 2.97 -6.55 2.24
C THR A 313 1.99 -5.92 3.23
N ILE A 314 1.86 -6.50 4.42
CA ILE A 314 1.06 -5.94 5.51
C ILE A 314 1.99 -5.08 6.36
N GLN A 315 1.71 -3.77 6.44
CA GLN A 315 2.59 -2.86 7.18
C GLN A 315 2.40 -3.04 8.68
N GLY A 316 3.46 -3.43 9.40
CA GLY A 316 3.37 -3.72 10.83
C GLY A 316 2.81 -5.11 11.14
N ALA A 317 3.03 -6.07 10.23
CA ALA A 317 2.63 -7.48 10.39
C ALA A 317 3.09 -8.11 11.72
N ASP A 318 4.23 -7.65 12.26
CA ASP A 318 4.76 -8.02 13.57
C ASP A 318 3.81 -7.68 14.74
N ARG A 319 2.99 -6.63 14.59
CA ARG A 319 2.05 -6.15 15.61
C ARG A 319 0.64 -6.73 15.47
N TYR A 320 0.37 -7.50 14.42
CA TYR A 320 -0.98 -7.97 14.09
C TYR A 320 -1.18 -9.46 14.32
N ALA A 321 -0.28 -10.14 15.05
CA ALA A 321 -0.55 -11.51 15.48
C ALA A 321 -1.76 -11.55 16.45
N PRO A 322 -2.72 -12.48 16.27
CA PRO A 322 -2.78 -13.51 15.24
C PRO A 322 -3.23 -12.97 13.87
N MET A 323 -2.54 -13.31 12.79
CA MET A 323 -2.94 -12.94 11.43
C MET A 323 -2.91 -14.15 10.48
N LYS A 324 -3.63 -14.05 9.34
CA LYS A 324 -3.54 -15.05 8.28
C LYS A 324 -3.47 -14.44 6.89
N VAL A 325 -2.69 -15.02 6.00
CA VAL A 325 -2.77 -14.69 4.57
C VAL A 325 -3.13 -15.96 3.84
N GLU A 326 -4.22 -15.93 3.09
CA GLU A 326 -4.72 -17.12 2.43
C GLU A 326 -5.02 -16.89 0.97
N THR A 327 -5.01 -17.98 0.22
CA THR A 327 -5.50 -17.99 -1.15
C THR A 327 -6.76 -18.83 -1.26
N ALA A 328 -7.63 -18.42 -2.18
CA ALA A 328 -8.87 -19.10 -2.48
C ALA A 328 -9.05 -19.23 -3.99
N SER A 329 -10.05 -20.01 -4.40
CA SER A 329 -10.50 -20.08 -5.78
C SER A 329 -12.02 -19.90 -5.83
N TYR A 330 -12.48 -18.94 -6.63
CA TYR A 330 -13.90 -18.71 -6.90
C TYR A 330 -14.20 -19.08 -8.35
N GLY A 331 -14.86 -20.23 -8.56
CA GLY A 331 -15.18 -20.70 -9.92
C GLY A 331 -13.95 -20.86 -10.83
N GLY A 332 -12.80 -21.27 -10.27
CA GLY A 332 -11.52 -21.38 -10.97
C GLY A 332 -10.69 -20.09 -11.00
N THR A 333 -11.22 -18.97 -10.52
CA THR A 333 -10.51 -17.68 -10.40
C THR A 333 -9.63 -17.69 -9.14
N PRO A 334 -8.30 -17.58 -9.24
CA PRO A 334 -7.46 -17.50 -8.05
C PRO A 334 -7.63 -16.15 -7.36
N VAL A 335 -7.70 -16.17 -6.04
CA VAL A 335 -7.92 -15.01 -5.19
C VAL A 335 -6.87 -14.99 -4.09
N LEU A 336 -6.22 -13.85 -3.90
CA LEU A 336 -5.42 -13.59 -2.70
C LEU A 336 -6.28 -12.84 -1.69
N ARG A 337 -6.47 -13.45 -0.51
CA ARG A 337 -7.16 -12.83 0.61
C ARG A 337 -6.12 -12.47 1.68
N LEU A 338 -6.01 -11.18 1.93
CA LEU A 338 -5.14 -10.62 2.95
C LEU A 338 -5.98 -10.41 4.21
N SER A 339 -5.92 -11.37 5.12
CA SER A 339 -6.80 -11.45 6.28
C SER A 339 -6.12 -11.09 7.59
N LEU A 340 -6.51 -9.97 8.19
CA LEU A 340 -6.12 -9.73 9.58
C LEU A 340 -7.23 -10.25 10.48
N TYR A 341 -6.96 -11.42 11.06
CA TYR A 341 -7.78 -12.00 12.12
C TYR A 341 -7.50 -11.26 13.43
N SER A 342 -8.48 -11.17 14.31
CA SER A 342 -8.34 -10.36 15.53
C SER A 342 -7.59 -11.11 16.65
N SER A 343 -6.72 -10.37 17.34
CA SER A 343 -6.77 -10.28 18.80
C SER A 343 -7.04 -8.80 19.15
N PRO A 344 -7.80 -8.47 20.22
CA PRO A 344 -8.17 -7.08 20.56
C PRO A 344 -6.88 -6.29 20.90
N VAL A 345 -6.77 -4.97 20.68
CA VAL A 345 -7.29 -3.92 21.58
C VAL A 345 -7.37 -2.57 20.82
N GLY A 346 -8.45 -1.81 21.00
CA GLY A 346 -8.60 -0.40 20.57
C GLY A 346 -9.92 -0.08 19.85
N SER A 347 -10.46 1.14 20.07
CA SER A 347 -11.74 1.65 19.55
C SER A 347 -11.74 2.02 18.06
N GLU A 348 -10.56 2.24 17.45
CA GLU A 348 -10.40 2.42 16.01
C GLU A 348 -9.41 1.40 15.44
N ARG A 349 -9.81 0.72 14.36
CA ARG A 349 -8.93 -0.24 13.66
C ARG A 349 -8.58 0.30 12.29
N THR A 350 -7.42 0.94 12.18
CA THR A 350 -6.76 1.19 10.89
C THR A 350 -5.94 -0.03 10.50
N ARG A 351 -6.09 -0.51 9.26
CA ARG A 351 -5.25 -1.56 8.66
C ARG A 351 -4.67 -1.07 7.35
N ARG A 352 -3.42 -1.46 7.07
CA ARG A 352 -2.60 -0.90 5.99
C ARG A 352 -1.87 -2.02 5.26
N VAL A 353 -2.05 -2.05 3.96
CA VAL A 353 -1.47 -3.01 3.04
C VAL A 353 -0.81 -2.25 1.90
N LEU A 354 0.40 -2.63 1.53
CA LEU A 354 1.01 -2.22 0.28
C LEU A 354 0.80 -3.33 -0.74
N LEU A 355 0.11 -3.04 -1.83
CA LEU A 355 -0.09 -3.90 -2.98
C LEU A 355 0.86 -3.48 -4.10
N HIS A 356 1.31 -4.45 -4.88
CA HIS A 356 2.04 -4.25 -6.14
C HIS A 356 1.35 -5.08 -7.22
N LEU A 357 0.85 -4.39 -8.25
CA LEU A 357 0.12 -5.01 -9.35
C LEU A 357 1.00 -5.03 -10.59
N ALA A 358 1.26 -6.21 -11.14
CA ALA A 358 2.08 -6.36 -12.33
C ALA A 358 1.50 -7.37 -13.32
N ALA A 359 1.80 -7.16 -14.60
CA ALA A 359 1.52 -8.09 -15.69
C ALA A 359 2.78 -8.26 -16.54
N GLU A 360 3.09 -9.51 -16.92
CA GLU A 360 4.21 -9.89 -17.79
C GLU A 360 3.82 -10.00 -19.27
#